data_AF-A0ABD0NDT6-F1
#
_entry.id   AF-A0ABD0NDT6-F1
#
_cell.length_a   1.000
_cell.length_b   1.000
_cell.length_c   1.000
_cell.angle_alpha   90.00
_cell.angle_beta   90.00
_cell.angle_gamma   90.00
#
_symmetry.space_group_name_H-M   'P 1'
#
loop_
_entity.id
_entity.type
_entity.pdbx_description
1 polymer ?
#
loop_
_entity_poly.entity_id
_entity_poly.type
_entity_poly.pdbx_seq_one_letter_code
_entity_poly.pdbx_strand_id
1 'polypeptide(L)'
;QTDYEEQTHHNVSISVQNEIPYFSCKTVTDAMWELDKIPQTAYTDTSVLYNTIEVTIYVEDVNDPPVFIPPVKHVVVMENIAVGTSLTTFTAKDTDGTHVNTFK
;
A
#
# COMPACT_ATOMS: atom_id res chain seq x y z
N GLN A 1 -8.09 -1.16 6.39
CA GLN A 1 -7.03 -0.36 7.04
C GLN A 1 -6.75 0.80 6.11
N THR A 2 -7.02 2.05 6.50
CA THR A 2 -6.89 3.24 5.63
C THR A 2 -5.95 4.30 6.21
N ASP A 3 -5.46 4.08 7.43
CA ASP A 3 -4.64 4.98 8.23
C ASP A 3 -3.14 4.65 8.16
N TYR A 4 -2.76 3.43 7.73
CA TYR A 4 -1.36 3.05 7.43
C TYR A 4 -0.33 3.27 8.57
N GLU A 5 -0.79 3.45 9.80
CA GLU A 5 0.03 3.70 11.00
C GLU A 5 1.05 2.59 11.30
N GLU A 6 0.65 1.33 11.13
CA GLU A 6 1.51 0.18 11.44
C GLU A 6 2.42 -0.21 10.26
N GLN A 7 2.07 0.20 9.04
CA GLN A 7 2.77 -0.18 7.81
C GLN A 7 2.76 0.97 6.79
N THR A 8 3.85 1.72 6.79
CA THR A 8 4.08 2.87 5.90
C THR A 8 4.63 2.48 4.53
N HIS A 9 4.71 1.19 4.20
CA HIS A 9 5.18 0.75 2.89
C HIS A 9 4.46 -0.50 2.37
N HIS A 10 4.22 -0.54 1.06
CA HIS A 10 3.63 -1.68 0.38
C HIS A 10 4.42 -2.04 -0.87
N ASN A 11 4.73 -3.33 -1.04
CA ASN A 11 5.41 -3.84 -2.22
C ASN A 11 4.39 -4.31 -3.25
N VAL A 12 4.50 -3.80 -4.46
CA VAL A 12 3.63 -4.15 -5.58
C VAL A 12 4.49 -4.72 -6.71
N SER A 13 4.02 -5.81 -7.33
CA SER A 13 4.65 -6.38 -8.52
C SER A 13 3.89 -5.92 -9.77
N ILE A 14 4.63 -5.40 -10.74
CA ILE A 14 4.11 -5.01 -12.05
C ILE A 14 4.70 -5.96 -13.06
N SER A 15 3.86 -6.74 -13.74
CA SER A 15 4.27 -7.67 -14.79
C SER A 15 3.80 -7.19 -16.15
N VAL A 16 4.72 -7.08 -17.11
CA VAL A 16 4.41 -6.75 -18.50
C VAL A 16 4.70 -7.95 -19.40
N GLN A 17 3.75 -8.27 -20.28
CA GLN A 17 3.90 -9.33 -21.28
C GLN A 17 3.94 -8.73 -22.67
N ASN A 18 4.88 -9.19 -23.49
CA ASN A 18 4.87 -8.85 -24.91
C ASN A 18 4.02 -9.89 -25.69
N GLU A 19 3.00 -9.44 -26.41
CA GLU A 19 2.09 -10.32 -27.18
C GLU A 19 2.67 -10.75 -28.55
N ILE A 20 3.82 -10.21 -28.98
CA ILE A 20 4.43 -10.50 -30.30
C ILE A 20 5.87 -10.99 -30.11
N PRO A 21 6.30 -12.14 -30.70
CA PRO A 21 7.66 -12.64 -30.54
C PRO A 21 8.69 -11.68 -31.15
N TYR A 22 9.81 -11.47 -30.44
CA TYR A 22 10.89 -10.59 -30.87
C TYR A 22 11.37 -10.96 -32.28
N PHE A 23 11.28 -10.02 -33.22
CA PHE A 23 11.86 -10.17 -34.55
C PHE A 23 13.36 -9.87 -34.48
N SER A 24 14.20 -10.85 -34.79
CA SER A 24 15.64 -10.63 -34.92
C SER A 24 16.00 -10.47 -36.40
N CYS A 25 16.51 -9.30 -36.77
CA CYS A 25 16.94 -9.01 -38.13
C CYS A 25 18.42 -9.40 -38.29
N LYS A 26 18.70 -10.51 -38.99
CA LYS A 26 20.06 -10.80 -39.50
C LYS A 26 20.21 -10.18 -40.88
N THR A 27 21.26 -9.39 -41.09
CA THR A 27 21.58 -8.87 -42.42
C THR A 27 22.17 -10.00 -43.27
N VAL A 28 21.42 -10.42 -44.28
CA VAL A 28 21.90 -11.32 -45.35
C VAL A 28 22.34 -10.45 -46.52
N THR A 29 23.62 -10.54 -46.91
CA THR A 29 24.13 -9.89 -48.12
C THR A 29 23.50 -10.58 -49.35
N ASP A 30 22.84 -9.80 -50.21
CA ASP A 30 22.07 -10.19 -51.43
C ASP A 30 20.59 -10.63 -51.29
N ALA A 31 19.82 -9.84 -50.53
CA ALA A 31 18.38 -9.61 -50.65
C ALA A 31 17.39 -10.74 -50.30
N MET A 32 16.69 -10.50 -49.19
CA MET A 32 15.24 -10.53 -48.96
C MET A 32 15.05 -10.99 -47.51
N TRP A 33 14.50 -10.11 -46.67
CA TRP A 33 14.46 -10.32 -45.22
C TRP A 33 13.65 -11.56 -44.88
N GLU A 34 14.32 -12.66 -44.52
CA GLU A 34 13.66 -13.75 -43.82
C GLU A 34 13.58 -13.35 -42.34
N LEU A 35 12.36 -13.08 -41.89
CA LEU A 35 12.10 -12.81 -40.48
C LEU A 35 12.25 -14.14 -39.73
N ASP A 36 13.39 -14.34 -39.07
CA ASP A 36 13.54 -15.40 -38.07
C ASP A 36 12.58 -15.07 -36.91
N LYS A 37 11.38 -15.66 -36.94
CA LYS A 37 10.48 -15.69 -35.78
C LYS A 37 11.09 -16.68 -34.80
N ILE A 38 11.40 -16.21 -33.59
CA ILE A 38 11.75 -17.13 -32.50
C ILE A 38 10.50 -18.02 -32.29
N PRO A 39 10.60 -19.35 -32.47
CA PRO A 39 9.45 -20.23 -32.37
C PRO A 39 8.90 -20.21 -30.94
N GLN A 40 7.57 -20.16 -30.79
CA GLN A 40 6.89 -20.17 -29.47
C GLN A 40 7.28 -21.38 -28.61
N THR A 41 7.80 -22.45 -29.21
CA THR A 41 8.30 -23.66 -28.54
C THR A 41 9.65 -23.49 -27.83
N ALA A 42 10.36 -22.37 -28.03
CA ALA A 42 11.57 -22.03 -27.26
C ALA A 42 11.24 -21.35 -25.91
N TYR A 43 9.97 -21.04 -25.65
CA TYR A 43 9.47 -20.46 -24.40
C TYR A 43 8.90 -21.56 -23.51
N THR A 44 9.71 -22.55 -23.14
CA THR A 44 9.38 -23.43 -22.00
C THR A 44 9.64 -22.74 -20.66
N ASP A 45 10.19 -21.52 -20.69
CA ASP A 45 10.45 -20.70 -19.52
C ASP A 45 9.60 -19.41 -19.57
N THR A 46 8.59 -19.37 -18.71
CA THR A 46 7.70 -18.22 -18.51
C THR A 46 8.45 -16.94 -18.14
N SER A 47 9.69 -17.03 -17.67
CA SER A 47 10.57 -15.90 -17.32
C SER A 47 10.88 -14.97 -18.51
N VAL A 48 10.86 -15.47 -19.75
CA VAL A 48 11.22 -14.68 -20.94
C VAL A 48 10.01 -13.91 -21.52
N LEU A 49 8.79 -14.25 -21.10
CA LEU A 49 7.55 -13.64 -21.59
C LEU A 49 7.09 -12.48 -20.71
N TYR A 50 7.39 -12.54 -19.41
CA TYR A 50 6.96 -11.55 -18.43
C TYR A 50 8.18 -10.84 -17.84
N ASN A 51 8.24 -9.53 -18.00
CA ASN A 51 9.17 -8.73 -17.22
C ASN A 51 8.41 -8.23 -15.98
N THR A 52 8.87 -8.67 -14.80
CA THR A 52 8.29 -8.26 -13.52
C THR A 52 9.26 -7.33 -12.82
N ILE A 53 8.77 -6.15 -12.43
CA ILE A 53 9.49 -5.21 -11.60
C ILE A 53 8.78 -5.07 -10.26
N GLU A 54 9.56 -5.02 -9.18
CA GLU A 54 9.07 -4.73 -7.83
C GLU A 54 9.11 -3.22 -7.58
N VAL A 55 8.01 -2.67 -7.10
CA VAL A 55 7.88 -1.26 -6.73
C VAL A 55 7.47 -1.19 -5.26
N THR A 56 8.21 -0.40 -4.48
CA THR A 56 7.85 -0.08 -3.10
C THR A 56 7.15 1.27 -3.05
N ILE A 57 5.91 1.28 -2.56
CA ILE A 57 5.13 2.48 -2.30
C ILE A 57 5.32 2.87 -0.85
N TYR A 58 5.63 4.13 -0.58
CA TYR A 58 5.72 4.68 0.77
C TYR A 58 4.51 5.57 1.05
N VAL A 59 3.93 5.41 2.24
CA VAL A 59 2.85 6.26 2.76
C VAL A 59 3.45 7.12 3.86
N GLU A 60 3.30 8.44 3.72
CA GLU A 60 3.70 9.37 4.77
C GLU A 60 2.63 9.38 5.86
N ASP A 61 3.08 9.18 7.10
CA ASP A 61 2.29 9.31 8.30
C ASP A 61 2.02 10.80 8.59
N VAL A 62 0.77 11.15 8.87
CA VAL A 62 0.30 12.50 9.14
C VAL A 62 -0.50 12.46 10.43
N ASN A 63 -0.19 13.38 11.37
CA ASN A 63 -0.84 13.46 12.68
C ASN A 63 -2.37 13.31 12.61
N ASP A 64 -2.88 12.27 13.24
CA ASP A 64 -4.30 11.99 13.40
C ASP A 64 -4.90 12.61 14.68
N PRO A 65 -6.22 12.83 14.72
CA PRO A 65 -6.88 13.31 15.92
C PRO A 65 -7.08 12.17 16.95
N PRO A 66 -6.91 12.42 18.26
CA PRO A 66 -7.13 11.41 19.28
C PRO A 66 -8.60 10.96 19.32
N VAL A 67 -8.82 9.66 19.50
CA VAL A 67 -10.15 9.03 19.51
C VAL A 67 -10.52 8.59 20.93
N PHE A 68 -11.75 8.88 21.36
CA PHE A 68 -12.26 8.43 22.66
C PHE A 68 -12.57 6.92 22.64
N ILE A 69 -12.14 6.23 23.70
CA ILE A 69 -12.39 4.80 23.89
C ILE A 69 -13.07 4.60 25.25
N PRO A 70 -14.39 4.27 25.30
CA PRO A 70 -15.31 4.10 24.18
C PRO A 70 -15.72 5.44 23.52
N PRO A 71 -16.20 5.43 22.25
CA PRO A 71 -16.61 6.65 21.55
C PRO A 71 -17.77 7.38 22.22
N VAL A 72 -18.65 6.62 22.88
CA VAL A 72 -19.76 7.14 23.68
C VAL A 72 -19.72 6.44 25.03
N LYS A 73 -19.73 7.24 26.10
CA LYS A 73 -19.80 6.74 27.47
C LYS A 73 -21.02 7.36 28.16
N HIS A 74 -21.98 6.52 28.52
CA HIS A 74 -23.12 6.96 29.31
C HIS A 74 -22.76 6.97 30.80
N VAL A 75 -23.08 8.07 31.47
CA VAL A 75 -22.84 8.25 32.91
C VAL A 75 -24.18 8.58 33.56
N VAL A 76 -24.55 7.79 34.56
CA VAL A 76 -25.76 8.01 35.36
C VAL A 76 -25.33 8.34 36.78
N VAL A 77 -25.89 9.40 37.35
CA VAL A 77 -25.63 9.84 38.72
C VAL A 77 -26.93 10.15 39.45
N MET A 78 -26.90 10.06 40.77
CA MET A 78 -28.04 10.39 41.61
C MET A 78 -28.21 11.91 41.73
N GLU A 79 -29.44 12.34 41.93
CA GLU A 79 -29.72 13.72 42.30
C GLU A 79 -29.10 14.07 43.67
N ASN A 80 -28.76 15.34 43.87
CA ASN A 80 -28.18 15.87 45.12
C ASN A 80 -26.75 15.37 45.47
N ILE A 81 -25.96 14.98 44.48
CA ILE A 81 -24.52 14.75 44.67
C ILE A 81 -23.79 16.03 45.10
N ALA A 82 -22.82 15.88 46.00
CA ALA A 82 -22.06 17.01 46.54
C ALA A 82 -21.22 17.72 45.47
N VAL A 83 -21.07 19.04 45.63
CA VAL A 83 -20.25 19.86 44.73
C VAL A 83 -18.78 19.40 44.81
N GLY A 84 -18.17 19.21 43.63
CA GLY A 84 -16.80 18.72 43.51
C GLY A 84 -16.67 17.20 43.32
N THR A 85 -17.79 16.46 43.26
CA THR A 85 -17.75 15.03 42.97
C THR A 85 -17.32 14.79 41.51
N SER A 86 -16.29 13.97 41.30
CA SER A 86 -15.87 13.55 39.95
C SER A 86 -16.86 12.52 39.40
N LEU A 87 -17.46 12.82 38.24
CA LEU A 87 -18.50 11.99 37.63
C LEU A 87 -17.91 10.83 36.84
N THR A 88 -16.93 11.12 35.99
CA THR A 88 -16.25 10.09 35.20
C THR A 88 -14.94 10.62 34.63
N THR A 89 -14.09 9.67 34.24
CA THR A 89 -12.89 9.93 33.44
C THR A 89 -13.11 9.42 32.02
N PHE A 90 -12.77 10.25 31.04
CA PHE A 90 -12.70 9.87 29.63
C PHE A 90 -11.25 9.65 29.25
N THR A 91 -10.99 8.62 28.44
CA THR A 91 -9.68 8.34 27.88
C THR A 91 -9.78 8.48 26.37
N ALA A 92 -8.93 9.33 25.80
CA ALA A 92 -8.72 9.39 24.36
C ALA A 92 -7.33 8.80 24.06
N LYS A 93 -7.25 8.05 22.97
CA LYS A 93 -6.01 7.46 22.47
C LYS A 93 -5.76 7.98 21.07
N ASP A 94 -4.53 8.39 20.85
CA ASP A 94 -3.98 8.72 19.54
C ASP A 94 -3.08 7.56 19.09
N THR A 95 -3.14 7.20 17.81
CA THR A 95 -2.45 6.02 17.24
C THR A 95 -1.31 6.35 16.29
N ASP A 96 -0.94 7.63 16.18
CA ASP A 96 0.22 8.10 15.41
C ASP A 96 1.47 7.23 15.68
N GLY A 97 2.07 6.70 14.62
CA GLY A 97 3.24 5.83 14.69
C GLY A 97 4.57 6.59 14.76
N THR A 98 4.85 7.39 13.74
CA THR A 98 6.11 8.14 13.56
C THR A 98 5.95 9.64 13.66
N HIS A 99 4.72 10.15 13.49
CA HIS A 99 4.41 11.55 13.63
C HIS A 99 4.28 11.96 15.11
N VAL A 100 4.72 13.19 15.43
CA VAL A 100 4.56 13.76 16.78
C VAL A 100 3.17 14.33 16.98
N ASN A 101 2.50 13.91 18.06
CA ASN A 101 1.18 14.37 18.44
C ASN A 101 1.22 15.87 18.79
N THR A 102 0.58 16.71 17.97
CA THR A 102 0.59 18.17 18.15
C THR A 102 -0.83 18.73 18.16
N PHE A 103 -1.17 19.53 19.17
CA PHE A 103 -2.42 20.27 19.21
C PHE A 103 -2.31 21.53 18.36
N LYS A 104 -3.19 21.70 17.36
CA LYS A 104 -3.36 22.94 16.59
C LYS A 104 -4.43 23.84 17.16
#